data_AF-A0A328R847-F1
#
_entry.id   AF-A0A328R847-F1
#
_cell.length_a   1.000
_cell.length_b   1.000
_cell.length_c   1.000
_cell.angle_alpha   90.00
_cell.angle_beta   90.00
_cell.angle_gamma   90.00
#
_symmetry.space_group_name_H-M   'P 1'
#
loop_
_entity.id
_entity.type
_entity.pdbx_description
1 polymer ?
#
loop_
_entity_poly.entity_id
_entity_poly.type
_entity_poly.pdbx_seq_one_letter_code
_entity_poly.pdbx_strand_id
1 'polypeptide(L)'
;MHGFCYTILLSFFISLSLYADSGSLSLVPSTLPKREYINTHTIADSIPQRGWWSPFIGRHVGYMDLSIGAHFWHKALSFNDDSARSLFIVRNLQFRHLHYLAPGYRISTVLRGARRFEHLSPLELYVDEALIENLGYFQHKDHQFSYSLKAGRMRYLRFPYPDLIAMYDQVPDIFDLTETQGSQKHYSGYQGIIFAGEYSWKNFGAHLSQIQWVDHVHQGTQAIERYLFYRKHLFVSFEARLGILANRRQSHSHYLGSGSRGYSLHIGKNVKGFHLGFLYEYLEDEGIRTGILAEFTPNIITKVLGKYRVDYTRSPQGIGIQPTLFERHYGFSSEEYPEDRLVGVIVVERATHYWQNGQGRNVYEHIVFKDGDTNPENAHVVIKEGPTYLRAEALVSRHNDFSSYDKLLQWEKKRQGPAHVAKIVSYHFYKK
;
A
#
# COMPACT_ATOMS: atom_id res chain seq x y z
N MET A 1 21.68 27.33 15.05
CA MET A 1 21.87 25.95 14.53
C MET A 1 20.57 25.44 13.89
N HIS A 2 20.07 26.12 12.86
CA HIS A 2 18.72 25.95 12.29
C HIS A 2 18.71 25.53 10.81
N GLY A 3 19.79 24.93 10.32
CA GLY A 3 19.92 24.64 8.88
C GLY A 3 20.74 23.39 8.53
N PHE A 4 20.96 22.48 9.48
CA PHE A 4 21.90 21.36 9.27
C PHE A 4 21.24 20.00 8.93
N CYS A 5 19.92 19.87 9.05
CA CYS A 5 19.19 18.65 8.64
C CYS A 5 18.61 18.71 7.21
N TYR A 6 18.60 19.86 6.54
CA TYR A 6 17.92 20.02 5.24
C TYR A 6 18.87 20.12 4.02
N THR A 7 20.19 20.09 4.21
CA THR A 7 21.15 20.63 3.22
C THR A 7 22.02 19.57 2.51
N ILE A 8 21.87 18.26 2.76
CA ILE A 8 22.79 17.25 2.17
C ILE A 8 22.28 16.58 0.87
N LEU A 9 21.02 16.77 0.47
CA LEU A 9 20.43 15.92 -0.59
C LEU A 9 20.31 16.56 -2.00
N LEU A 10 20.79 17.79 -2.20
CA LEU A 10 20.40 18.58 -3.38
C LEU A 10 21.48 18.82 -4.45
N SER A 11 22.47 17.96 -4.68
CA SER A 11 23.39 18.18 -5.83
C SER A 11 24.18 16.95 -6.27
N PHE A 12 23.62 16.14 -7.18
CA PHE A 12 24.35 15.53 -8.29
C PHE A 12 23.44 14.71 -9.23
N PHE A 13 23.59 15.00 -10.53
CA PHE A 13 23.37 14.18 -11.74
C PHE A 13 21.98 13.87 -12.33
N ILE A 14 22.06 13.80 -13.67
CA ILE A 14 21.08 13.94 -14.75
C ILE A 14 21.34 12.76 -15.72
N SER A 15 20.27 12.36 -16.43
CA SER A 15 20.16 11.45 -17.58
C SER A 15 20.11 9.95 -17.24
N LEU A 16 19.36 9.07 -17.92
CA LEU A 16 18.79 9.09 -19.26
C LEU A 16 17.55 8.15 -19.34
N SER A 17 16.85 8.24 -20.47
CA SER A 17 15.53 7.72 -20.81
C SER A 17 15.53 6.32 -21.48
N LEU A 18 14.33 5.72 -21.62
CA LEU A 18 13.75 4.96 -22.79
C LEU A 18 13.23 3.52 -22.52
N TYR A 19 12.04 3.25 -23.12
CA TYR A 19 11.36 2.02 -23.59
C TYR A 19 11.65 0.63 -22.95
N ALA A 20 10.64 -0.20 -22.66
CA ALA A 20 9.96 -1.01 -23.67
C ALA A 20 8.46 -1.27 -23.40
N ASP A 21 7.67 -1.31 -24.49
CA ASP A 21 6.37 -1.99 -24.60
C ASP A 21 6.61 -3.20 -25.51
N SER A 22 6.86 -4.36 -24.90
CA SER A 22 6.83 -5.65 -25.61
C SER A 22 6.61 -6.77 -24.60
N GLY A 23 5.57 -7.58 -24.81
CA GLY A 23 5.46 -8.94 -24.22
C GLY A 23 4.78 -9.08 -22.85
N SER A 24 4.83 -8.07 -21.97
CA SER A 24 4.44 -8.26 -20.56
C SER A 24 3.12 -7.61 -20.15
N LEU A 25 2.46 -8.19 -19.14
CA LEU A 25 1.35 -7.54 -18.43
C LEU A 25 1.94 -6.66 -17.31
N SER A 26 2.07 -5.37 -17.57
CA SER A 26 2.30 -4.38 -16.52
C SER A 26 0.97 -4.08 -15.82
N LEU A 27 0.94 -4.24 -14.49
CA LEU A 27 -0.21 -3.89 -13.65
C LEU A 27 0.00 -2.56 -12.92
N VAL A 28 1.13 -1.92 -13.18
CA VAL A 28 1.48 -0.62 -12.61
C VAL A 28 0.98 0.48 -13.54
N PRO A 29 0.18 1.45 -13.04
CA PRO A 29 -0.21 2.64 -13.79
C PRO A 29 0.99 3.33 -14.43
N SER A 30 0.83 3.79 -15.68
CA SER A 30 1.88 4.48 -16.43
C SER A 30 2.45 5.71 -15.71
N THR A 31 1.71 6.27 -14.73
CA THR A 31 2.07 7.43 -13.91
C THR A 31 3.07 7.16 -12.82
N LEU A 32 3.17 5.94 -12.32
CA LEU A 32 4.12 5.62 -11.27
C LEU A 32 5.54 5.62 -11.84
N PRO A 33 6.55 6.05 -11.08
CA PRO A 33 7.93 5.98 -11.51
C PRO A 33 8.23 4.57 -12.01
N LYS A 34 8.74 4.41 -13.25
CA LYS A 34 9.20 3.10 -13.72
C LYS A 34 10.23 2.59 -12.72
N ARG A 35 9.90 1.52 -12.03
CA ARG A 35 10.78 0.95 -11.02
C ARG A 35 11.71 -0.02 -11.73
N GLU A 36 13.01 0.14 -11.54
CA GLU A 36 14.05 -0.60 -12.27
C GLU A 36 13.86 -2.12 -12.23
N TYR A 37 13.24 -2.64 -11.16
CA TYR A 37 12.94 -4.07 -11.02
C TYR A 37 11.91 -4.60 -12.03
N ILE A 38 11.15 -3.77 -12.74
CA ILE A 38 10.22 -4.28 -13.77
C ILE A 38 11.00 -4.68 -15.03
N ASN A 39 12.06 -3.94 -15.38
CA ASN A 39 12.84 -4.17 -16.60
C ASN A 39 13.82 -5.35 -16.49
N THR A 40 14.17 -5.78 -15.28
CA THR A 40 15.14 -6.88 -15.06
C THR A 40 14.52 -8.28 -15.17
N HIS A 41 13.21 -8.40 -15.40
CA HIS A 41 12.47 -9.67 -15.33
C HIS A 41 11.75 -10.06 -16.63
N THR A 42 12.01 -9.35 -17.74
CA THR A 42 11.45 -9.72 -19.04
C THR A 42 12.12 -10.97 -19.59
N ILE A 43 11.32 -11.92 -20.08
CA ILE A 43 11.81 -13.16 -20.69
C ILE A 43 11.92 -12.92 -22.20
N ALA A 44 13.10 -13.22 -22.76
CA ALA A 44 13.29 -13.17 -24.21
C ALA A 44 12.28 -14.10 -24.91
N ASP A 45 11.59 -13.56 -25.92
CA ASP A 45 10.57 -14.25 -26.73
C ASP A 45 9.25 -14.60 -26.01
N SER A 46 8.90 -13.89 -24.94
CA SER A 46 7.60 -14.09 -24.29
C SER A 46 6.42 -13.69 -25.21
N ILE A 47 5.38 -14.52 -25.23
CA ILE A 47 4.14 -14.21 -25.96
C ILE A 47 3.28 -13.27 -25.09
N PRO A 48 2.81 -12.12 -25.62
CA PRO A 48 1.95 -11.21 -24.87
C PRO A 48 0.72 -11.90 -24.27
N GLN A 49 0.49 -11.69 -22.98
CA GLN A 49 -0.73 -12.17 -22.32
C GLN A 49 -1.95 -11.56 -23.03
N ARG A 50 -2.86 -12.43 -23.48
CA ARG A 50 -4.16 -12.04 -24.03
C ARG A 50 -5.26 -12.81 -23.32
N GLY A 51 -6.34 -12.12 -23.00
CA GLY A 51 -7.48 -12.70 -22.33
C GLY A 51 -7.36 -12.67 -20.80
N TRP A 52 -8.14 -13.53 -20.16
CA TRP A 52 -8.21 -13.63 -18.70
C TRP A 52 -6.99 -14.31 -18.13
N TRP A 53 -6.58 -13.83 -16.96
CA TRP A 53 -5.56 -14.41 -16.12
C TRP A 53 -6.03 -14.38 -14.67
N SER A 54 -6.06 -15.56 -14.06
CA SER A 54 -6.36 -15.74 -12.64
C SER A 54 -5.04 -16.06 -11.92
N PRO A 55 -4.51 -15.15 -11.10
CA PRO A 55 -3.19 -15.31 -10.51
C PRO A 55 -3.08 -16.57 -9.65
N PHE A 56 -2.00 -17.32 -9.85
CA PHE A 56 -1.76 -18.55 -9.12
C PHE A 56 -0.27 -18.86 -9.08
N ILE A 57 0.27 -19.14 -7.90
CA ILE A 57 1.70 -19.46 -7.70
C ILE A 57 1.91 -20.87 -7.13
N GLY A 58 0.83 -21.66 -6.99
CA GLY A 58 0.88 -23.04 -6.55
C GLY A 58 -0.22 -23.37 -5.53
N ARG A 59 -0.50 -24.66 -5.36
CA ARG A 59 -1.38 -25.15 -4.29
C ARG A 59 -0.60 -25.21 -2.99
N HIS A 60 -1.27 -24.86 -1.90
CA HIS A 60 -0.70 -24.92 -0.56
C HIS A 60 0.56 -24.07 -0.34
N VAL A 61 0.75 -23.02 -1.15
CA VAL A 61 1.89 -22.12 -1.03
C VAL A 61 1.50 -20.83 -0.33
N GLY A 62 2.47 -20.16 0.30
CA GLY A 62 2.17 -18.90 0.97
C GLY A 62 3.32 -18.31 1.76
N TYR A 63 3.00 -17.25 2.49
CA TYR A 63 3.90 -16.48 3.31
C TYR A 63 3.33 -16.31 4.72
N MET A 64 4.20 -16.36 5.72
CA MET A 64 3.87 -15.96 7.08
C MET A 64 4.96 -15.10 7.70
N ASP A 65 4.58 -14.15 8.54
CA ASP A 65 5.51 -13.39 9.39
C ASP A 65 4.98 -13.21 10.81
N LEU A 66 5.92 -13.09 11.76
CA LEU A 66 5.68 -12.65 13.12
C LEU A 66 6.47 -11.37 13.33
N SER A 67 5.83 -10.33 13.85
CA SER A 67 6.47 -9.04 14.12
C SER A 67 6.00 -8.45 15.44
N ILE A 68 6.81 -7.57 16.02
CA ILE A 68 6.53 -6.88 17.27
C ILE A 68 6.79 -5.38 17.08
N GLY A 69 5.92 -4.54 17.61
CA GLY A 69 6.07 -3.10 17.57
C GLY A 69 6.80 -2.58 18.80
N ALA A 70 7.64 -1.57 18.61
CA ALA A 70 8.10 -0.70 19.69
C ALA A 70 7.90 0.75 19.27
N HIS A 71 7.60 1.61 20.23
CA HIS A 71 7.43 3.03 19.99
C HIS A 71 8.20 3.80 21.05
N PHE A 72 9.07 4.67 20.57
CA PHE A 72 9.85 5.59 21.37
C PHE A 72 9.40 7.01 21.10
N TRP A 73 9.08 7.72 22.17
CA TRP A 73 8.87 9.16 22.11
C TRP A 73 9.80 9.83 23.12
N HIS A 74 10.32 11.00 22.78
CA HIS A 74 11.23 11.74 23.65
C HIS A 74 10.85 13.21 23.60
N LYS A 75 10.89 13.91 24.75
CA LYS A 75 10.55 15.34 24.82
C LYS A 75 11.32 16.18 23.77
N ALA A 76 12.59 15.87 23.55
CA ALA A 76 13.42 16.56 22.54
C ALA A 76 13.01 16.32 21.07
N LEU A 77 12.19 15.29 20.80
CA LEU A 77 11.65 14.98 19.48
C LEU A 77 10.24 15.55 19.27
N SER A 78 9.64 16.13 20.32
CA SER A 78 8.29 16.69 20.31
C SER A 78 8.37 18.21 20.13
N PHE A 79 8.30 18.65 18.89
CA PHE A 79 8.38 20.07 18.54
C PHE A 79 7.09 20.78 18.94
N ASN A 80 7.19 21.82 19.78
CA ASN A 80 6.08 22.64 20.28
C ASN A 80 5.04 21.89 21.13
N ASP A 81 5.44 20.81 21.81
CA ASP A 81 4.61 20.12 22.81
C ASP A 81 5.36 20.04 24.14
N ASP A 82 5.18 21.06 24.98
CA ASP A 82 5.81 21.14 26.31
C ASP A 82 5.28 20.08 27.29
N SER A 83 4.13 19.45 26.96
CA SER A 83 3.54 18.36 27.73
C SER A 83 4.14 16.99 27.41
N ALA A 84 4.95 16.89 26.34
CA ALA A 84 5.57 15.64 25.92
C ALA A 84 6.51 15.09 27.01
N ARG A 85 6.17 13.90 27.49
CA ARG A 85 7.07 13.08 28.35
C ARG A 85 7.92 12.19 27.46
N SER A 86 9.01 11.62 27.96
CA SER A 86 9.72 10.54 27.26
C SER A 86 9.13 9.19 27.68
N LEU A 87 8.87 8.27 26.74
CA LEU A 87 8.39 6.92 27.00
C LEU A 87 8.90 5.97 25.93
N PHE A 88 9.02 4.72 26.36
CA PHE A 88 9.26 3.59 25.50
C PHE A 88 8.17 2.55 25.76
N ILE A 89 7.48 2.11 24.71
CA ILE A 89 6.46 1.06 24.79
C ILE A 89 6.75 -0.06 23.79
N VAL A 90 6.51 -1.29 24.23
CA VAL A 90 6.51 -2.48 23.37
C VAL A 90 5.06 -2.93 23.22
N ARG A 91 4.65 -3.19 21.99
CA ARG A 91 3.24 -3.36 21.61
C ARG A 91 3.08 -4.15 20.31
N ASN A 92 1.84 -4.36 19.89
CA ASN A 92 1.52 -4.75 18.53
C ASN A 92 2.24 -6.03 18.03
N LEU A 93 2.24 -7.09 18.85
CA LEU A 93 2.62 -8.42 18.38
C LEU A 93 1.62 -8.83 17.28
N GLN A 94 2.11 -9.07 16.08
CA GLN A 94 1.30 -9.41 14.91
C GLN A 94 1.83 -10.67 14.25
N PHE A 95 0.95 -11.64 14.03
CA PHE A 95 1.18 -12.75 13.10
C PHE A 95 0.40 -12.49 11.82
N ARG A 96 1.07 -12.57 10.68
CA ARG A 96 0.50 -12.31 9.36
C ARG A 96 0.62 -13.56 8.50
N HIS A 97 -0.40 -13.83 7.72
CA HIS A 97 -0.48 -15.01 6.86
C HIS A 97 -1.14 -14.68 5.53
N LEU A 98 -0.57 -15.20 4.46
CA LEU A 98 -1.09 -15.15 3.09
C LEU A 98 -0.98 -16.54 2.48
N HIS A 99 -2.05 -17.03 1.88
CA HIS A 99 -2.10 -18.35 1.28
C HIS A 99 -2.82 -18.34 -0.07
N TYR A 100 -2.24 -19.00 -1.07
CA TYR A 100 -2.88 -19.21 -2.37
C TYR A 100 -3.63 -20.54 -2.36
N LEU A 101 -4.94 -20.48 -2.63
CA LEU A 101 -5.83 -21.64 -2.58
C LEU A 101 -6.00 -22.30 -3.95
N ALA A 102 -6.29 -21.47 -4.95
CA ALA A 102 -6.67 -21.86 -6.30
C ALA A 102 -6.43 -20.67 -7.24
N PRO A 103 -6.52 -20.83 -8.57
CA PRO A 103 -6.36 -19.72 -9.50
C PRO A 103 -7.28 -18.54 -9.20
N GLY A 104 -6.67 -17.39 -8.90
CA GLY A 104 -7.34 -16.16 -8.51
C GLY A 104 -7.80 -16.12 -7.06
N TYR A 105 -7.69 -17.20 -6.28
CA TYR A 105 -8.16 -17.27 -4.89
C TYR A 105 -7.03 -17.28 -3.88
N ARG A 106 -7.10 -16.39 -2.89
CA ARG A 106 -6.18 -16.35 -1.76
C ARG A 106 -6.88 -16.00 -0.45
N ILE A 107 -6.29 -16.44 0.66
CA ILE A 107 -6.70 -16.06 2.02
C ILE A 107 -5.61 -15.20 2.63
N SER A 108 -6.01 -14.15 3.34
CA SER A 108 -5.11 -13.36 4.17
C SER A 108 -5.66 -13.22 5.59
N THR A 109 -4.78 -13.39 6.56
CA THR A 109 -5.11 -13.31 7.99
C THR A 109 -4.07 -12.47 8.72
N VAL A 110 -4.53 -11.62 9.64
CA VAL A 110 -3.70 -10.91 10.61
C VAL A 110 -4.24 -11.19 12.01
N LEU A 111 -3.42 -11.84 12.82
CA LEU A 111 -3.67 -12.05 14.25
C LEU A 111 -2.85 -11.06 15.06
N ARG A 112 -3.43 -10.58 16.16
CA ARG A 112 -2.77 -9.66 17.09
C ARG A 112 -2.73 -10.23 18.48
N GLY A 113 -1.64 -9.99 19.20
CA GLY A 113 -1.42 -10.45 20.57
C GLY A 113 -2.08 -9.62 21.66
N ALA A 114 -2.58 -8.42 21.37
CA ALA A 114 -3.25 -7.58 22.36
C ALA A 114 -4.30 -6.68 21.70
N ARG A 115 -5.50 -6.61 22.29
CA ARG A 115 -6.59 -5.75 21.81
C ARG A 115 -6.25 -4.28 21.90
N ARG A 116 -5.40 -3.94 22.86
CA ARG A 116 -4.92 -2.59 23.12
C ARG A 116 -3.61 -2.37 22.39
N PHE A 117 -3.42 -1.17 21.85
CA PHE A 117 -2.17 -0.85 21.18
C PHE A 117 -1.08 -0.40 22.17
N GLU A 118 -1.42 -0.06 23.41
CA GLU A 118 -0.49 0.54 24.37
C GLU A 118 0.44 -0.50 25.02
N HIS A 119 -0.01 -1.76 25.12
CA HIS A 119 0.70 -2.82 25.84
C HIS A 119 0.57 -4.18 25.13
N LEU A 120 1.48 -5.11 25.45
CA LEU A 120 1.40 -6.53 25.03
C LEU A 120 0.69 -7.42 26.05
N SER A 121 0.40 -6.91 27.24
CA SER A 121 -0.18 -7.67 28.34
C SER A 121 -1.59 -7.18 28.66
N PRO A 122 -2.55 -8.11 28.92
CA PRO A 122 -2.43 -9.56 28.75
C PRO A 122 -2.28 -9.97 27.28
N LEU A 123 -1.65 -11.12 27.02
CA LEU A 123 -1.60 -11.70 25.68
C LEU A 123 -2.98 -12.28 25.34
N GLU A 124 -3.73 -11.55 24.52
CA GLU A 124 -5.05 -11.93 24.02
C GLU A 124 -5.00 -12.00 22.50
N LEU A 125 -4.91 -13.22 21.96
CA LEU A 125 -4.95 -13.42 20.52
C LEU A 125 -6.34 -13.10 19.96
N TYR A 126 -6.40 -12.25 18.94
CA TYR A 126 -7.62 -12.00 18.18
C TYR A 126 -7.33 -11.77 16.70
N VAL A 127 -8.38 -11.98 15.91
CA VAL A 127 -8.38 -11.76 14.46
C VAL A 127 -8.60 -10.27 14.18
N ASP A 128 -7.56 -9.60 13.68
CA ASP A 128 -7.64 -8.22 13.21
C ASP A 128 -8.11 -8.13 11.77
N GLU A 129 -7.58 -9.01 10.91
CA GLU A 129 -8.02 -9.19 9.53
C GLU A 129 -8.16 -10.68 9.23
N ALA A 130 -9.20 -11.04 8.49
CA ALA A 130 -9.39 -12.37 7.94
C ALA A 130 -10.30 -12.22 6.73
N LEU A 131 -9.75 -12.49 5.55
CA LEU A 131 -10.47 -12.36 4.29
C LEU A 131 -10.10 -13.47 3.33
N ILE A 132 -11.06 -13.84 2.49
CA ILE A 132 -10.83 -14.53 1.23
C ILE A 132 -10.96 -13.51 0.09
N GLU A 133 -10.08 -13.60 -0.88
CA GLU A 133 -10.07 -12.76 -2.06
C GLU A 133 -10.12 -13.62 -3.33
N ASN A 134 -11.02 -13.28 -4.25
CA ASN A 134 -10.96 -13.69 -5.64
C ASN A 134 -10.51 -12.51 -6.50
N LEU A 135 -9.48 -12.66 -7.33
CA LEU A 135 -8.98 -11.60 -8.19
C LEU A 135 -8.64 -12.12 -9.59
N GLY A 136 -8.71 -11.23 -10.57
CA GLY A 136 -8.41 -11.55 -11.95
C GLY A 136 -8.03 -10.32 -12.77
N TYR A 137 -7.30 -10.58 -13.85
CA TYR A 137 -6.87 -9.56 -14.81
C TYR A 137 -7.24 -10.01 -16.22
N PHE A 138 -7.65 -9.07 -17.05
CA PHE A 138 -7.89 -9.27 -18.47
C PHE A 138 -7.07 -8.28 -19.26
N GLN A 139 -6.40 -8.73 -20.32
CA GLN A 139 -5.65 -7.86 -21.22
C GLN A 139 -5.97 -8.15 -22.68
N HIS A 140 -6.21 -7.10 -23.47
CA HIS A 140 -6.33 -7.17 -24.91
C HIS A 140 -5.88 -5.86 -25.56
N LYS A 141 -4.73 -5.88 -26.26
CA LYS A 141 -4.10 -4.67 -26.84
C LYS A 141 -3.89 -3.60 -25.75
N ASP A 142 -4.39 -2.39 -25.96
CA ASP A 142 -4.31 -1.26 -25.03
C ASP A 142 -5.38 -1.31 -23.92
N HIS A 143 -6.22 -2.36 -23.88
CA HIS A 143 -7.28 -2.50 -22.90
C HIS A 143 -6.85 -3.45 -21.78
N GLN A 144 -7.07 -3.01 -20.55
CA GLN A 144 -6.85 -3.80 -19.37
C GLN A 144 -8.04 -3.66 -18.44
N PHE A 145 -8.48 -4.79 -17.89
CA PHE A 145 -9.48 -4.83 -16.84
C PHE A 145 -8.93 -5.66 -15.69
N SER A 146 -9.23 -5.23 -14.48
CA SER A 146 -8.84 -5.95 -13.27
C SER A 146 -9.98 -5.90 -12.29
N TYR A 147 -10.18 -6.99 -11.55
CA TYR A 147 -11.15 -7.03 -10.47
C TYR A 147 -10.62 -7.79 -9.26
N SER A 148 -11.17 -7.44 -8.10
CA SER A 148 -10.97 -8.12 -6.82
C SER A 148 -12.29 -8.14 -6.06
N LEU A 149 -12.67 -9.33 -5.60
CA LEU A 149 -13.80 -9.58 -4.74
C LEU A 149 -13.26 -10.12 -3.41
N LYS A 150 -13.38 -9.34 -2.34
CA LYS A 150 -12.91 -9.69 -1.01
C LYS A 150 -14.11 -9.93 -0.09
N ALA A 151 -14.10 -11.00 0.69
CA ALA A 151 -15.12 -11.28 1.68
C ALA A 151 -14.47 -11.53 3.05
N GLY A 152 -14.96 -10.85 4.09
CA GLY A 152 -14.49 -10.99 5.47
C GLY A 152 -14.24 -9.65 6.15
N ARG A 153 -13.27 -9.63 7.09
CA ARG A 153 -12.80 -8.42 7.77
C ARG A 153 -11.49 -7.97 7.16
N MET A 154 -11.46 -6.75 6.64
CA MET A 154 -10.31 -6.20 5.90
C MET A 154 -10.12 -4.72 6.16
N ARG A 155 -8.89 -4.23 5.99
CA ARG A 155 -8.53 -2.81 6.13
C ARG A 155 -8.03 -2.20 4.84
N TYR A 156 -7.89 -3.00 3.79
CA TYR A 156 -7.31 -2.57 2.53
C TYR A 156 -8.30 -2.60 1.37
N LEU A 157 -8.67 -1.42 0.88
CA LEU A 157 -9.61 -1.25 -0.21
C LEU A 157 -8.98 -1.33 -1.60
N ARG A 158 -7.71 -0.95 -1.73
CA ARG A 158 -7.15 -0.65 -3.04
C ARG A 158 -6.97 -1.92 -3.85
N PHE A 159 -7.41 -1.84 -5.10
CA PHE A 159 -7.18 -2.83 -6.15
C PHE A 159 -7.44 -2.15 -7.51
N PRO A 160 -6.62 -2.36 -8.55
CA PRO A 160 -5.39 -3.15 -8.60
C PRO A 160 -4.23 -2.42 -7.89
N TYR A 161 -3.00 -2.45 -8.42
CA TYR A 161 -1.90 -1.70 -7.82
C TYR A 161 -2.28 -0.22 -7.63
N PRO A 162 -2.05 0.36 -6.44
CA PRO A 162 -2.51 1.70 -6.12
C PRO A 162 -1.76 2.73 -6.97
N ASP A 163 -2.52 3.62 -7.57
CA ASP A 163 -2.09 4.78 -8.34
C ASP A 163 -1.60 5.92 -7.42
N LEU A 164 -1.16 7.05 -8.01
CA LEU A 164 -0.43 8.08 -7.25
C LEU A 164 -1.32 8.80 -6.25
N ILE A 165 -2.55 9.14 -6.62
CA ILE A 165 -3.47 9.80 -5.68
C ILE A 165 -3.88 8.81 -4.57
N ALA A 166 -3.86 7.50 -4.81
CA ALA A 166 -4.19 6.53 -3.77
C ALA A 166 -3.11 6.39 -2.71
N MET A 167 -1.88 6.83 -2.99
CA MET A 167 -0.80 6.87 -2.00
C MET A 167 -1.13 7.76 -0.82
N TYR A 168 -1.96 8.77 -1.02
CA TYR A 168 -2.35 9.74 0.00
C TYR A 168 -3.43 9.20 0.96
N ASP A 169 -4.04 8.07 0.62
CA ASP A 169 -5.21 7.57 1.32
C ASP A 169 -4.87 7.05 2.69
N GLN A 170 -5.76 7.36 3.63
CA GLN A 170 -5.62 6.90 4.99
C GLN A 170 -6.05 5.44 5.09
N VAL A 171 -5.26 4.69 5.85
CA VAL A 171 -5.64 3.36 6.31
C VAL A 171 -6.73 3.50 7.37
N PRO A 172 -7.62 2.52 7.53
CA PRO A 172 -8.65 2.59 8.55
C PRO A 172 -8.09 2.84 9.95
N ASP A 173 -8.86 3.62 10.73
CA ASP A 173 -8.46 4.18 12.02
C ASP A 173 -8.09 3.10 13.07
N ILE A 174 -7.76 3.52 14.30
CA ILE A 174 -7.40 2.62 15.40
C ILE A 174 -8.43 2.61 16.54
N PHE A 175 -9.66 3.08 16.32
CA PHE A 175 -10.64 3.20 17.41
C PHE A 175 -10.97 1.86 18.07
N ASP A 176 -10.91 0.77 17.30
CA ASP A 176 -11.08 -0.59 17.82
C ASP A 176 -9.94 -1.06 18.73
N LEU A 177 -8.83 -0.31 18.77
CA LEU A 177 -7.66 -0.57 19.62
C LEU A 177 -7.53 0.43 20.78
N THR A 178 -8.33 1.49 20.80
CA THR A 178 -8.34 2.51 21.85
C THR A 178 -9.41 2.18 22.90
N GLU A 179 -9.17 2.54 24.15
CA GLU A 179 -10.09 2.29 25.27
C GLU A 179 -11.41 3.05 25.11
N THR A 180 -12.43 2.46 24.49
CA THR A 180 -13.81 2.95 24.62
C THR A 180 -14.48 2.25 25.79
N GLN A 181 -14.59 2.97 26.91
CA GLN A 181 -15.63 2.75 27.91
C GLN A 181 -16.99 2.97 27.22
N GLY A 182 -17.68 1.89 26.89
CA GLY A 182 -19.00 1.95 26.27
C GLY A 182 -19.41 0.59 25.71
N SER A 183 -20.68 0.24 25.86
CA SER A 183 -21.25 -1.07 25.49
C SER A 183 -21.29 -1.38 23.99
N GLN A 184 -20.74 -0.51 23.13
CA GLN A 184 -20.70 -0.71 21.68
C GLN A 184 -19.29 -1.06 21.21
N LYS A 185 -19.14 -2.27 20.64
CA LYS A 185 -17.94 -2.66 19.91
C LYS A 185 -17.84 -1.80 18.64
N HIS A 186 -16.90 -0.87 18.61
CA HIS A 186 -16.54 -0.16 17.39
C HIS A 186 -15.49 -0.98 16.63
N TYR A 187 -15.73 -1.20 15.35
CA TYR A 187 -14.76 -1.81 14.46
C TYR A 187 -14.27 -0.76 13.48
N SER A 188 -12.95 -0.69 13.32
CA SER A 188 -12.28 0.27 12.45
C SER A 188 -11.94 -0.32 11.08
N GLY A 189 -12.60 -1.39 10.64
CA GLY A 189 -12.27 -2.09 9.39
C GLY A 189 -13.53 -2.46 8.62
N TYR A 190 -13.37 -2.67 7.33
CA TYR A 190 -14.46 -3.06 6.44
C TYR A 190 -14.86 -4.50 6.73
N GLN A 191 -16.14 -4.70 7.02
CA GLN A 191 -16.71 -6.00 7.34
C GLN A 191 -17.83 -6.31 6.37
N GLY A 192 -17.54 -7.24 5.46
CA GLY A 192 -18.50 -7.65 4.45
C GLY A 192 -17.84 -8.08 3.16
N ILE A 193 -18.51 -7.81 2.05
CA ILE A 193 -18.09 -8.20 0.71
C ILE A 193 -17.75 -6.94 -0.07
N ILE A 194 -16.49 -6.79 -0.49
CA ILE A 194 -16.01 -5.66 -1.28
C ILE A 194 -15.71 -6.13 -2.69
N PHE A 195 -16.31 -5.47 -3.66
CA PHE A 195 -15.92 -5.56 -5.06
C PHE A 195 -15.12 -4.31 -5.43
N ALA A 196 -13.95 -4.50 -6.01
CA ALA A 196 -13.14 -3.44 -6.61
C ALA A 196 -12.82 -3.82 -8.06
N GLY A 197 -13.03 -2.90 -8.98
CA GLY A 197 -12.77 -3.09 -10.41
C GLY A 197 -12.16 -1.85 -11.03
N GLU A 198 -11.15 -2.04 -11.89
CA GLU A 198 -10.55 -0.98 -12.68
C GLU A 198 -10.50 -1.41 -14.15
N TYR A 199 -10.98 -0.52 -15.02
CA TYR A 199 -10.80 -0.59 -16.47
C TYR A 199 -9.88 0.52 -16.92
N SER A 200 -8.89 0.20 -17.74
CA SER A 200 -7.99 1.17 -18.36
C SER A 200 -7.88 0.96 -19.87
N TRP A 201 -7.78 2.09 -20.57
CA TRP A 201 -7.52 2.18 -21.99
C TRP A 201 -6.57 3.35 -22.25
N LYS A 202 -5.33 3.02 -22.63
CA LYS A 202 -4.24 4.00 -22.78
C LYS A 202 -4.06 4.82 -21.48
N ASN A 203 -4.43 6.09 -21.51
CA ASN A 203 -4.28 7.04 -20.40
C ASN A 203 -5.60 7.31 -19.66
N PHE A 204 -6.71 6.73 -20.10
CA PHE A 204 -8.03 6.92 -19.50
C PHE A 204 -8.49 5.64 -18.83
N GLY A 205 -9.37 5.76 -17.85
CA GLY A 205 -10.02 4.60 -17.27
C GLY A 205 -11.12 4.96 -16.29
N ALA A 206 -11.68 3.91 -15.71
CA ALA A 206 -12.75 3.99 -14.73
C ALA A 206 -12.46 3.03 -13.57
N HIS A 207 -12.79 3.47 -12.36
CA HIS A 207 -12.64 2.69 -11.15
C HIS A 207 -13.97 2.62 -10.39
N LEU A 208 -14.26 1.45 -9.83
CA LEU A 208 -15.41 1.16 -8.99
C LEU A 208 -14.94 0.39 -7.75
N SER A 209 -15.29 0.88 -6.56
CA SER A 209 -15.22 0.13 -5.32
C SER A 209 -16.58 0.18 -4.62
N GLN A 210 -17.11 -0.99 -4.27
CA GLN A 210 -18.43 -1.16 -3.68
C GLN A 210 -18.37 -2.19 -2.56
N ILE A 211 -19.08 -1.92 -1.46
CA ILE A 211 -19.16 -2.80 -0.30
C ILE A 211 -20.61 -3.18 -0.03
N GLN A 212 -20.84 -4.46 0.23
CA GLN A 212 -22.01 -4.96 0.94
C GLN A 212 -21.62 -5.20 2.39
N TRP A 213 -22.13 -4.37 3.30
CA TRP A 213 -21.84 -4.47 4.72
C TRP A 213 -22.53 -5.70 5.33
N VAL A 214 -21.83 -6.35 6.26
CA VAL A 214 -22.32 -7.49 7.05
C VAL A 214 -22.04 -7.24 8.54
N ASP A 215 -21.84 -5.99 8.95
CA ASP A 215 -21.61 -5.62 10.34
C ASP A 215 -22.90 -5.11 11.02
N HIS A 216 -22.81 -4.82 12.32
CA HIS A 216 -23.95 -4.36 13.13
C HIS A 216 -24.16 -2.84 13.11
N VAL A 217 -23.23 -2.07 12.53
CA VAL A 217 -23.21 -0.58 12.55
C VAL A 217 -23.65 0.00 11.21
N HIS A 218 -23.25 -0.64 10.12
CA HIS A 218 -23.48 -0.31 8.73
C HIS A 218 -24.33 -1.41 8.11
N GLN A 219 -25.33 -1.02 7.33
CA GLN A 219 -26.21 -1.96 6.66
C GLN A 219 -26.33 -1.62 5.18
N GLY A 220 -26.55 -2.66 4.39
CA GLY A 220 -26.82 -2.54 2.96
C GLY A 220 -25.57 -2.35 2.12
N THR A 221 -25.81 -1.89 0.90
CA THR A 221 -24.79 -1.75 -0.13
C THR A 221 -24.40 -0.28 -0.29
N GLN A 222 -23.11 -0.01 -0.39
CA GLN A 222 -22.57 1.33 -0.54
C GLN A 222 -21.45 1.36 -1.59
N ALA A 223 -21.47 2.38 -2.45
CA ALA A 223 -20.34 2.68 -3.32
C ALA A 223 -19.32 3.53 -2.56
N ILE A 224 -18.10 3.01 -2.42
CA ILE A 224 -17.00 3.73 -1.78
C ILE A 224 -16.36 4.69 -2.80
N GLU A 225 -16.10 4.19 -4.01
CA GLU A 225 -15.44 4.95 -5.07
C GLU A 225 -16.08 4.64 -6.42
N ARG A 226 -16.33 5.68 -7.21
CA ARG A 226 -16.85 5.61 -8.59
C ARG A 226 -16.33 6.80 -9.37
N TYR A 227 -15.20 6.64 -10.04
CA TYR A 227 -14.57 7.75 -10.73
C TYR A 227 -14.02 7.37 -12.09
N LEU A 228 -13.96 8.37 -12.97
CA LEU A 228 -13.13 8.35 -14.16
C LEU A 228 -11.77 8.92 -13.81
N PHE A 229 -10.72 8.39 -14.43
CA PHE A 229 -9.38 8.92 -14.26
C PHE A 229 -8.68 9.17 -15.59
N TYR A 230 -7.75 10.10 -15.54
CA TYR A 230 -6.74 10.31 -16.57
C TYR A 230 -5.36 10.27 -15.93
N ARG A 231 -4.45 9.50 -16.53
CA ARG A 231 -3.11 9.22 -16.03
C ARG A 231 -2.12 9.36 -17.18
N LYS A 232 -1.09 10.19 -17.03
CA LYS A 232 -0.02 10.34 -18.04
C LYS A 232 1.33 10.56 -17.39
N HIS A 233 2.35 9.89 -17.92
CA HIS A 233 3.74 10.08 -17.53
C HIS A 233 4.58 10.48 -18.73
N LEU A 234 5.26 11.62 -18.59
CA LEU A 234 6.32 12.06 -19.51
C LEU A 234 7.48 12.57 -18.65
N PHE A 235 7.70 13.88 -18.62
CA PHE A 235 8.65 14.54 -17.72
C PHE A 235 8.09 14.79 -16.31
N VAL A 236 6.76 14.74 -16.21
CA VAL A 236 6.00 14.83 -14.97
C VAL A 236 5.01 13.67 -14.95
N SER A 237 4.74 13.14 -13.76
CA SER A 237 3.61 12.24 -13.51
C SER A 237 2.38 13.09 -13.25
N PHE A 238 1.35 12.90 -14.06
CA PHE A 238 0.08 13.58 -13.89
C PHE A 238 -1.03 12.55 -13.71
N GLU A 239 -1.87 12.74 -12.69
CA GLU A 239 -3.06 11.95 -12.47
C GLU A 239 -4.22 12.88 -12.10
N ALA A 240 -5.39 12.63 -12.68
CA ALA A 240 -6.62 13.33 -12.38
C ALA A 240 -7.75 12.33 -12.18
N ARG A 241 -8.63 12.59 -11.22
CA ARG A 241 -9.87 11.82 -11.00
C ARG A 241 -11.06 12.74 -10.91
N LEU A 242 -12.21 12.26 -11.37
CA LEU A 242 -13.50 12.94 -11.26
C LEU A 242 -14.61 11.92 -11.01
N GLY A 243 -15.43 12.15 -9.99
CA GLY A 243 -16.56 11.29 -9.64
C GLY A 243 -16.79 11.22 -8.15
N ILE A 244 -17.21 10.05 -7.66
CA ILE A 244 -17.29 9.73 -6.23
C ILE A 244 -15.92 9.21 -5.79
N LEU A 245 -15.28 9.92 -4.87
CA LEU A 245 -13.96 9.60 -4.32
C LEU A 245 -14.10 9.25 -2.84
N ALA A 246 -13.24 8.37 -2.33
CA ALA A 246 -13.28 7.97 -0.93
C ALA A 246 -13.00 9.15 -0.01
N ASN A 247 -13.81 9.29 1.03
CA ASN A 247 -13.57 10.29 2.06
C ASN A 247 -12.33 9.93 2.89
N ARG A 248 -11.53 10.95 3.22
CA ARG A 248 -10.31 10.78 4.02
C ARG A 248 -10.56 10.90 5.51
N ARG A 249 -11.72 11.42 5.95
CA ARG A 249 -12.11 11.48 7.36
C ARG A 249 -12.47 10.09 7.86
N GLN A 250 -11.47 9.27 8.14
CA GLN A 250 -11.71 7.95 8.72
C GLN A 250 -11.76 7.99 10.24
N SER A 251 -11.69 9.17 10.88
CA SER A 251 -11.56 9.29 12.34
C SER A 251 -12.80 8.91 13.15
N HIS A 252 -13.84 8.31 12.56
CA HIS A 252 -14.93 7.64 13.27
C HIS A 252 -15.50 6.55 12.37
N SER A 253 -15.86 5.39 12.94
CA SER A 253 -16.47 4.25 12.22
C SER A 253 -17.61 4.66 11.27
N HIS A 254 -18.43 5.66 11.63
CA HIS A 254 -19.52 6.19 10.81
C HIS A 254 -19.14 6.74 9.42
N TYR A 255 -17.87 7.10 9.19
CA TYR A 255 -17.40 7.61 7.89
C TYR A 255 -16.66 6.55 7.07
N LEU A 256 -16.45 5.35 7.63
CA LEU A 256 -15.76 4.27 6.92
C LEU A 256 -16.57 3.84 5.70
N GLY A 257 -15.92 3.75 4.54
CA GLY A 257 -16.59 3.39 3.28
C GLY A 257 -17.48 4.49 2.69
N SER A 258 -17.48 5.70 3.25
CA SER A 258 -18.13 6.85 2.64
C SER A 258 -17.32 7.41 1.47
N GLY A 259 -18.03 7.80 0.41
CA GLY A 259 -17.47 8.49 -0.74
C GLY A 259 -18.31 9.70 -1.08
N SER A 260 -17.66 10.74 -1.59
CA SER A 260 -18.30 12.01 -1.91
C SER A 260 -17.92 12.45 -3.31
N ARG A 261 -18.80 13.22 -3.95
CA ARG A 261 -18.48 13.78 -5.26
C ARG A 261 -17.32 14.75 -5.14
N GLY A 262 -16.46 14.74 -6.15
CA GLY A 262 -15.29 15.58 -6.13
C GLY A 262 -14.34 15.29 -7.27
N TYR A 263 -13.18 15.91 -7.17
CA TYR A 263 -12.08 15.73 -8.10
C TYR A 263 -10.76 15.80 -7.36
N SER A 264 -9.77 15.11 -7.90
CA SER A 264 -8.40 15.14 -7.39
C SER A 264 -7.42 15.27 -8.55
N LEU A 265 -6.36 16.01 -8.30
CA LEU A 265 -5.29 16.30 -9.23
C LEU A 265 -3.97 16.03 -8.51
N HIS A 266 -3.12 15.25 -9.16
CA HIS A 266 -1.77 15.01 -8.74
C HIS A 266 -0.80 15.40 -9.85
N ILE A 267 0.24 16.13 -9.46
CA ILE A 267 1.39 16.39 -10.31
C ILE A 267 2.66 16.06 -9.54
N GLY A 268 3.54 15.27 -10.15
CA GLY A 268 4.80 14.90 -9.54
C GLY A 268 5.92 14.80 -10.55
N LYS A 269 7.15 14.71 -10.05
CA LYS A 269 8.36 14.62 -10.86
C LYS A 269 9.39 13.75 -10.17
N ASN A 270 10.10 12.97 -10.98
CA ASN A 270 11.27 12.24 -10.52
C ASN A 270 12.46 13.21 -10.40
N VAL A 271 13.04 13.28 -9.22
CA VAL A 271 14.19 14.12 -8.88
C VAL A 271 15.19 13.26 -8.12
N LYS A 272 16.33 12.93 -8.74
CA LYS A 272 17.49 12.30 -8.08
C LYS A 272 17.16 11.02 -7.29
N GLY A 273 16.37 10.10 -7.86
CA GLY A 273 15.99 8.86 -7.18
C GLY A 273 14.81 8.99 -6.20
N PHE A 274 14.17 10.16 -6.16
CA PHE A 274 12.93 10.41 -5.45
C PHE A 274 11.81 10.73 -6.45
N HIS A 275 10.58 10.34 -6.12
CA HIS A 275 9.41 10.90 -6.75
C HIS A 275 8.79 11.91 -5.78
N LEU A 276 8.72 13.18 -6.19
CA LEU A 276 8.06 14.22 -5.40
C LEU A 276 6.75 14.61 -6.09
N GLY A 277 5.67 14.63 -5.33
CA GLY A 277 4.32 14.87 -5.84
C GLY A 277 3.52 15.84 -4.99
N PHE A 278 2.59 16.53 -5.63
CA PHE A 278 1.62 17.41 -4.99
C PHE A 278 0.21 16.97 -5.34
N LEU A 279 -0.63 16.90 -4.33
CA LEU A 279 -2.06 16.63 -4.44
C LEU A 279 -2.85 17.92 -4.23
N TYR A 280 -3.84 18.15 -5.07
CA TYR A 280 -4.98 19.02 -4.80
C TYR A 280 -6.26 18.19 -4.94
N GLU A 281 -7.12 18.23 -3.94
CA GLU A 281 -8.36 17.45 -3.93
C GLU A 281 -9.49 18.31 -3.39
N TYR A 282 -10.66 18.20 -4.00
CA TYR A 282 -11.90 18.75 -3.49
C TYR A 282 -12.94 17.63 -3.38
N LEU A 283 -13.56 17.50 -2.22
CA LEU A 283 -14.68 16.60 -1.95
C LEU A 283 -15.83 17.42 -1.36
N GLU A 284 -17.05 17.23 -1.86
CA GLU A 284 -18.23 18.00 -1.42
C GLU A 284 -18.41 17.98 0.11
N ASP A 285 -18.26 16.81 0.74
CA ASP A 285 -18.50 16.65 2.19
C ASP A 285 -17.31 17.06 3.06
N GLU A 286 -16.12 17.25 2.47
CA GLU A 286 -14.89 17.42 3.24
C GLU A 286 -14.08 18.67 2.89
N GLY A 287 -14.47 19.38 1.83
CA GLY A 287 -13.80 20.56 1.32
C GLY A 287 -12.51 20.26 0.58
N ILE A 288 -11.62 21.26 0.56
CA ILE A 288 -10.35 21.20 -0.16
C ILE A 288 -9.27 20.57 0.72
N ARG A 289 -8.43 19.75 0.11
CA ARG A 289 -7.20 19.20 0.67
C ARG A 289 -6.03 19.42 -0.25
N THR A 290 -4.86 19.52 0.38
CA THR A 290 -3.59 19.54 -0.33
C THR A 290 -2.66 18.51 0.26
N GLY A 291 -1.81 17.91 -0.56
CA GLY A 291 -0.89 16.86 -0.12
C GLY A 291 0.48 16.93 -0.76
N ILE A 292 1.43 16.29 -0.11
CA ILE A 292 2.82 16.11 -0.56
C ILE A 292 3.16 14.62 -0.50
N LEU A 293 3.64 14.07 -1.61
CA LEU A 293 4.15 12.70 -1.72
C LEU A 293 5.66 12.75 -1.91
N ALA A 294 6.38 11.91 -1.16
CA ALA A 294 7.76 11.57 -1.42
C ALA A 294 7.87 10.04 -1.54
N GLU A 295 8.11 9.50 -2.74
CA GLU A 295 8.52 8.11 -2.92
C GLU A 295 10.04 8.00 -3.03
N PHE A 296 10.58 6.94 -2.45
CA PHE A 296 12.02 6.72 -2.34
C PHE A 296 12.45 5.50 -3.15
N THR A 297 13.58 5.63 -3.85
CA THR A 297 14.25 4.48 -4.45
C THR A 297 15.01 3.68 -3.37
N PRO A 298 15.10 2.33 -3.47
CA PRO A 298 15.86 1.53 -2.53
C PRO A 298 17.35 1.93 -2.47
N ASN A 299 17.81 2.41 -1.33
CA ASN A 299 19.20 2.74 -1.02
C ASN A 299 19.56 2.20 0.38
N ILE A 300 20.81 2.39 0.83
CA ILE A 300 21.26 1.86 2.13
C ILE A 300 20.35 2.34 3.28
N ILE A 301 20.01 3.63 3.30
CA ILE A 301 19.19 4.24 4.35
C ILE A 301 17.77 3.68 4.29
N THR A 302 17.11 3.71 3.13
CA THR A 302 15.73 3.26 3.00
C THR A 302 15.59 1.75 3.23
N LYS A 303 16.61 0.95 2.91
CA LYS A 303 16.66 -0.48 3.25
C LYS A 303 16.79 -0.70 4.76
N VAL A 304 17.59 0.09 5.47
CA VAL A 304 17.68 0.01 6.94
C VAL A 304 16.35 0.39 7.58
N LEU A 305 15.74 1.52 7.16
CA LEU A 305 14.44 1.96 7.66
C LEU A 305 13.34 0.92 7.35
N GLY A 306 13.36 0.34 6.16
CA GLY A 306 12.42 -0.72 5.76
C GLY A 306 12.61 -2.02 6.53
N LYS A 307 13.84 -2.47 6.76
CA LYS A 307 14.16 -3.68 7.56
C LYS A 307 13.56 -3.61 8.96
N TYR A 308 13.70 -2.46 9.62
CA TYR A 308 13.15 -2.24 10.97
C TYR A 308 11.73 -1.70 10.95
N ARG A 309 11.12 -1.55 9.77
CA ARG A 309 9.74 -1.09 9.60
C ARG A 309 9.52 0.23 10.34
N VAL A 310 10.47 1.16 10.17
CA VAL A 310 10.51 2.47 10.87
C VAL A 310 9.45 3.41 10.30
N ASP A 311 8.71 4.08 11.17
CA ASP A 311 7.82 5.20 10.86
C ASP A 311 8.08 6.36 11.82
N TYR A 312 7.98 7.58 11.30
CA TYR A 312 7.95 8.78 12.14
C TYR A 312 6.52 9.02 12.63
N THR A 313 6.28 8.74 13.90
CA THR A 313 4.95 8.89 14.48
C THR A 313 4.63 10.36 14.69
N ARG A 314 3.38 10.74 14.46
CA ARG A 314 2.95 12.15 14.43
C ARG A 314 2.04 12.52 15.60
N SER A 315 1.45 11.51 16.24
CA SER A 315 0.57 11.68 17.41
C SER A 315 0.64 10.44 18.33
N PRO A 316 1.45 10.46 19.41
CA PRO A 316 2.45 11.48 19.75
C PRO A 316 3.63 11.47 18.76
N GLN A 317 4.43 12.54 18.75
CA GLN A 317 5.62 12.63 17.90
C GLN A 317 6.74 11.72 18.42
N GLY A 318 7.31 10.89 17.54
CA GLY A 318 8.30 9.90 17.93
C GLY A 318 8.73 8.98 16.79
N ILE A 319 9.32 7.84 17.16
CA ILE A 319 9.79 6.82 16.22
C ILE A 319 9.12 5.50 16.58
N GLY A 320 8.31 5.00 15.66
CA GLY A 320 7.75 3.65 15.69
C GLY A 320 8.66 2.71 14.91
N ILE A 321 8.90 1.52 15.44
CA ILE A 321 9.56 0.43 14.73
C ILE A 321 8.71 -0.83 14.84
N GLN A 322 8.75 -1.70 13.84
CA GLN A 322 8.04 -2.97 13.88
C GLN A 322 8.88 -4.12 13.30
N PRO A 323 10.00 -4.48 13.92
CA PRO A 323 10.87 -5.55 13.41
C PRO A 323 10.11 -6.86 13.20
N THR A 324 10.42 -7.53 12.08
CA THR A 324 10.04 -8.92 11.84
C THR A 324 10.92 -9.83 12.69
N LEU A 325 10.29 -10.61 13.57
CA LEU A 325 10.95 -11.59 14.42
C LEU A 325 11.18 -12.91 13.68
N PHE A 326 10.23 -13.27 12.82
CA PHE A 326 10.25 -14.49 12.03
C PHE A 326 9.52 -14.25 10.72
N GLU A 327 10.07 -14.75 9.61
CA GLU A 327 9.36 -14.81 8.33
C GLU A 327 9.66 -16.13 7.62
N ARG A 328 8.68 -16.64 6.89
CA ARG A 328 8.80 -17.89 6.14
C ARG A 328 7.89 -17.93 4.93
N HIS A 329 8.44 -18.37 3.81
CA HIS A 329 7.67 -18.90 2.69
C HIS A 329 7.58 -20.42 2.78
N TYR A 330 6.46 -20.98 2.34
CA TYR A 330 6.23 -22.42 2.36
C TYR A 330 5.58 -22.89 1.07
N GLY A 331 5.85 -24.14 0.70
CA GLY A 331 5.32 -24.76 -0.52
C GLY A 331 6.09 -24.42 -1.81
N PHE A 332 7.28 -23.82 -1.70
CA PHE A 332 8.12 -23.45 -2.85
C PHE A 332 9.38 -24.32 -2.94
N SER A 333 9.94 -24.43 -4.15
CA SER A 333 11.25 -25.02 -4.36
C SER A 333 12.34 -24.11 -3.81
N SER A 334 13.39 -24.71 -3.24
CA SER A 334 14.49 -23.97 -2.61
C SER A 334 15.56 -23.49 -3.60
N GLU A 335 15.67 -24.10 -4.78
CA GLU A 335 16.82 -23.88 -5.68
C GLU A 335 16.41 -23.86 -7.15
N GLU A 336 17.17 -23.12 -7.94
CA GLU A 336 17.17 -23.15 -9.41
C GLU A 336 18.07 -24.31 -9.86
N TYR A 337 17.59 -25.21 -10.72
CA TYR A 337 18.47 -26.24 -11.27
C TYR A 337 19.16 -25.73 -12.55
N PRO A 338 20.46 -26.04 -12.77
CA PRO A 338 21.23 -25.50 -13.89
C PRO A 338 20.66 -25.78 -15.28
N GLU A 339 19.89 -26.88 -15.42
CA GLU A 339 19.32 -27.29 -16.71
C GLU A 339 17.94 -26.68 -16.96
N ASP A 340 17.35 -26.02 -15.96
CA ASP A 340 16.01 -25.48 -16.11
C ASP A 340 16.00 -24.13 -16.82
N ARG A 341 15.03 -23.98 -17.71
CA ARG A 341 14.73 -22.72 -18.40
C ARG A 341 13.68 -21.92 -17.64
N LEU A 342 13.96 -20.64 -17.43
CA LEU A 342 12.96 -19.67 -16.95
C LEU A 342 11.88 -19.46 -18.03
N VAL A 343 10.63 -19.76 -17.70
CA VAL A 343 9.50 -19.67 -18.63
C VAL A 343 8.45 -18.63 -18.23
N GLY A 344 8.43 -18.19 -16.98
CA GLY A 344 7.51 -17.17 -16.50
C GLY A 344 7.98 -16.46 -15.24
N VAL A 345 7.50 -15.24 -15.03
CA VAL A 345 7.75 -14.46 -13.81
C VAL A 345 6.47 -13.76 -13.39
N ILE A 346 6.17 -13.79 -12.09
CA ILE A 346 5.21 -12.90 -11.44
C ILE A 346 6.00 -12.04 -10.45
N VAL A 347 5.94 -10.72 -10.59
CA VAL A 347 6.51 -9.80 -9.59
C VAL A 347 5.36 -9.22 -8.78
N VAL A 348 5.54 -9.24 -7.47
CA VAL A 348 4.62 -8.66 -6.50
C VAL A 348 5.32 -7.63 -5.62
N GLU A 349 4.57 -6.64 -5.18
CA GLU A 349 4.96 -5.74 -4.12
C GLU A 349 4.11 -5.99 -2.89
N ARG A 350 4.77 -6.37 -1.80
CA ARG A 350 4.15 -6.43 -0.48
C ARG A 350 4.31 -5.09 0.21
N ALA A 351 3.21 -4.35 0.33
CA ALA A 351 3.18 -3.04 0.97
C ALA A 351 2.56 -3.14 2.37
N THR A 352 3.25 -2.58 3.37
CA THR A 352 2.68 -2.32 4.69
C THR A 352 2.44 -0.82 4.83
N HIS A 353 1.24 -0.45 5.25
CA HIS A 353 0.87 0.96 5.45
C HIS A 353 0.70 1.21 6.95
N TYR A 354 1.17 2.37 7.40
CA TYR A 354 1.16 2.75 8.81
C TYR A 354 0.03 3.70 9.15
N TRP A 355 -0.51 3.57 10.35
CA TRP A 355 -1.29 4.65 10.95
C TRP A 355 -0.38 5.72 11.55
N GLN A 356 -0.93 6.89 11.84
CA GLN A 356 -0.23 8.07 12.36
C GLN A 356 0.57 7.81 13.65
N ASN A 357 0.25 6.75 14.38
CA ASN A 357 0.94 6.35 15.59
C ASN A 357 2.09 5.35 15.32
N GLY A 358 2.46 5.04 14.08
CA GLY A 358 3.56 4.12 13.76
C GLY A 358 3.21 2.64 13.75
N GLN A 359 1.93 2.31 13.79
CA GLN A 359 1.48 0.93 13.77
C GLN A 359 1.20 0.48 12.34
N GLY A 360 1.78 -0.65 11.90
CA GLY A 360 1.36 -1.30 10.66
C GLY A 360 -0.11 -1.74 10.77
N ARG A 361 -0.98 -1.15 9.94
CA ARG A 361 -2.43 -1.43 9.97
C ARG A 361 -2.87 -2.50 9.00
N ASN A 362 -2.28 -2.50 7.82
CA ASN A 362 -2.64 -3.41 6.74
C ASN A 362 -1.39 -3.78 5.97
N VAL A 363 -1.39 -5.03 5.51
CA VAL A 363 -0.40 -5.54 4.57
C VAL A 363 -1.15 -6.05 3.37
N TYR A 364 -0.66 -5.72 2.19
CA TYR A 364 -1.23 -6.25 0.98
C TYR A 364 -0.14 -6.60 -0.01
N GLU A 365 -0.33 -7.72 -0.71
CA GLU A 365 0.52 -8.14 -1.79
C GLU A 365 -0.16 -7.79 -3.11
N HIS A 366 0.39 -6.80 -3.80
CA HIS A 366 -0.03 -6.40 -5.12
C HIS A 366 0.76 -7.12 -6.17
N ILE A 367 0.08 -7.64 -7.18
CA ILE A 367 0.76 -8.09 -8.38
C ILE A 367 1.05 -6.85 -9.22
N VAL A 368 2.32 -6.63 -9.53
CA VAL A 368 2.78 -5.45 -10.28
C VAL A 368 3.14 -5.79 -11.71
N PHE A 369 3.53 -7.04 -11.95
CA PHE A 369 4.00 -7.46 -13.25
C PHE A 369 3.85 -8.97 -13.43
N LYS A 370 3.58 -9.36 -14.67
CA LYS A 370 3.61 -10.74 -15.12
C LYS A 370 4.26 -10.81 -16.50
N ASP A 371 5.07 -11.84 -16.70
CA ASP A 371 5.57 -12.21 -18.01
C ASP A 371 5.65 -13.75 -18.18
N GLY A 372 5.51 -14.23 -19.41
CA GLY A 372 5.64 -15.65 -19.76
C GLY A 372 4.56 -16.61 -19.21
N ASP A 373 4.89 -17.90 -19.19
CA ASP A 373 4.04 -19.00 -18.69
C ASP A 373 4.17 -19.13 -17.17
N THR A 374 3.11 -18.73 -16.46
CA THR A 374 3.05 -18.74 -15.00
C THR A 374 2.09 -19.81 -14.49
N ASN A 375 1.98 -20.95 -15.17
CA ASN A 375 1.21 -22.08 -14.69
C ASN A 375 2.06 -22.96 -13.75
N PRO A 376 1.80 -22.95 -12.43
CA PRO A 376 2.57 -23.75 -11.46
C PRO A 376 2.30 -25.26 -11.56
N GLU A 377 1.30 -25.70 -12.33
CA GLU A 377 1.08 -27.14 -12.56
C GLU A 377 2.09 -27.73 -13.57
N ASN A 378 2.71 -26.88 -14.41
CA ASN A 378 3.64 -27.29 -15.46
C ASN A 378 5.07 -26.78 -15.23
N ALA A 379 5.33 -26.12 -14.10
CA ALA A 379 6.61 -25.52 -13.77
C ALA A 379 6.80 -25.54 -12.26
N HIS A 380 8.05 -25.70 -11.79
CA HIS A 380 8.33 -25.47 -10.37
C HIS A 380 8.63 -23.99 -10.15
N VAL A 381 8.35 -23.51 -8.93
CA VAL A 381 8.37 -22.09 -8.60
C VAL A 381 9.47 -21.81 -7.59
N VAL A 382 10.38 -20.91 -7.94
CA VAL A 382 11.45 -20.39 -7.08
C VAL A 382 11.12 -18.95 -6.68
N ILE A 383 11.29 -18.62 -5.40
CA ILE A 383 11.08 -17.26 -4.91
C ILE A 383 12.39 -16.50 -4.88
N LYS A 384 12.39 -15.26 -5.36
CA LYS A 384 13.46 -14.29 -5.09
C LYS A 384 12.89 -13.10 -4.32
N GLU A 385 13.55 -12.75 -3.24
CA GLU A 385 13.14 -11.64 -2.38
C GLU A 385 14.13 -10.47 -2.46
N GLY A 386 13.60 -9.29 -2.73
CA GLY A 386 14.32 -8.04 -2.55
C GLY A 386 14.34 -7.60 -1.08
N PRO A 387 15.16 -6.59 -0.72
CA PRO A 387 15.14 -6.01 0.61
C PRO A 387 13.83 -5.26 0.86
N THR A 388 13.34 -5.29 2.10
CA THR A 388 12.30 -4.36 2.55
C THR A 388 12.89 -2.95 2.60
N TYR A 389 12.18 -1.96 2.07
CA TYR A 389 12.62 -0.57 2.04
C TYR A 389 11.47 0.39 2.39
N LEU A 390 11.81 1.57 2.92
CA LEU A 390 10.88 2.70 3.04
C LEU A 390 10.50 3.14 1.63
N ARG A 391 9.24 2.94 1.26
CA ARG A 391 8.72 3.19 -0.09
C ARG A 391 8.29 4.63 -0.26
N ALA A 392 7.45 5.13 0.64
CA ALA A 392 6.84 6.44 0.46
C ALA A 392 6.42 7.08 1.79
N GLU A 393 6.33 8.40 1.77
CA GLU A 393 5.68 9.25 2.76
C GLU A 393 4.66 10.13 2.03
N ALA A 394 3.37 9.95 2.33
CA ALA A 394 2.29 10.64 1.64
C ALA A 394 1.44 11.43 2.64
N LEU A 395 1.64 12.74 2.68
CA LEU A 395 1.04 13.65 3.65
C LEU A 395 -0.10 14.42 2.99
N VAL A 396 -1.22 14.58 3.69
CA VAL A 396 -2.41 15.33 3.28
C VAL A 396 -2.87 16.21 4.43
N SER A 397 -3.20 17.47 4.13
CA SER A 397 -3.78 18.40 5.09
C SER A 397 -5.09 18.96 4.56
N ARG A 398 -5.99 19.28 5.50
CA ARG A 398 -7.20 20.09 5.24
C ARG A 398 -6.91 21.58 5.20
N HIS A 399 -5.67 21.99 5.49
CA HIS A 399 -5.25 23.34 5.23
C HIS A 399 -4.84 23.48 3.76
N ASN A 400 -5.20 24.59 3.13
CA ASN A 400 -5.00 24.85 1.71
C ASN A 400 -4.54 26.29 1.44
N ASP A 401 -4.20 27.02 2.48
CA ASP A 401 -3.66 28.38 2.41
C ASP A 401 -2.16 28.33 2.74
N PHE A 402 -1.35 28.98 1.90
CA PHE A 402 0.10 29.03 2.02
C PHE A 402 0.64 30.46 1.97
N SER A 403 -0.22 31.46 2.22
CA SER A 403 0.10 32.89 2.11
C SER A 403 1.11 33.41 3.14
N SER A 404 1.35 32.66 4.23
CA SER A 404 2.31 33.02 5.27
C SER A 404 2.90 31.79 5.96
N TYR A 405 3.99 32.00 6.71
CA TYR A 405 4.64 30.95 7.50
C TYR A 405 3.70 30.32 8.54
N ASP A 406 2.84 31.12 9.19
CA ASP A 406 1.86 30.60 10.16
C ASP A 406 0.84 29.67 9.50
N LYS A 407 0.47 29.95 8.24
CA LYS A 407 -0.42 29.08 7.46
C LYS A 407 0.26 27.77 7.08
N LEU A 408 1.54 27.82 6.71
CA LEU A 408 2.36 26.61 6.52
C LEU A 408 2.45 25.78 7.82
N LEU A 409 2.62 26.41 8.97
CA LEU A 409 2.58 25.72 10.27
C LEU A 409 1.20 25.11 10.57
N GLN A 410 0.11 25.76 10.17
CA GLN A 410 -1.24 25.18 10.29
C GLN A 410 -1.43 23.98 9.37
N TRP A 411 -0.87 24.02 8.16
CA TRP A 411 -0.84 22.87 7.26
C TRP A 411 -0.15 21.69 7.92
N GLU A 412 1.03 21.93 8.50
CA GLU A 412 1.84 20.92 9.18
C GLU A 412 1.14 20.34 10.41
N LYS A 413 0.49 21.18 11.23
CA LYS A 413 -0.28 20.72 12.40
C LYS A 413 -1.49 19.85 12.02
N LYS A 414 -2.09 20.08 10.86
CA LYS A 414 -3.30 19.38 10.40
C LYS A 414 -3.00 18.24 9.44
N ARG A 415 -1.73 18.01 9.09
CA ARG A 415 -1.38 16.96 8.13
C ARG A 415 -1.56 15.58 8.75
N GLN A 416 -1.92 14.66 7.90
CA GLN A 416 -2.12 13.25 8.19
C GLN A 416 -1.55 12.47 7.01
N GLY A 417 -1.13 11.23 7.20
CA GLY A 417 -0.56 10.53 6.06
C GLY A 417 0.21 9.29 6.48
N PRO A 418 -0.01 8.16 5.79
CA PRO A 418 0.75 6.94 6.07
C PRO A 418 2.17 7.06 5.52
N ALA A 419 3.12 6.55 6.30
CA ALA A 419 4.34 5.99 5.71
C ALA A 419 4.00 4.65 5.08
N HIS A 420 4.76 4.27 4.04
CA HIS A 420 4.66 2.97 3.38
C HIS A 420 6.03 2.30 3.39
N VAL A 421 6.08 1.03 3.79
CA VAL A 421 7.23 0.16 3.50
C VAL A 421 6.84 -0.89 2.47
N ALA A 422 7.76 -1.22 1.59
CA ALA A 422 7.53 -2.21 0.54
C ALA A 422 8.65 -3.26 0.51
N LYS A 423 8.28 -4.47 0.10
CA LYS A 423 9.21 -5.55 -0.26
C LYS A 423 8.81 -6.06 -1.63
N ILE A 424 9.77 -6.15 -2.55
CA ILE A 424 9.56 -6.77 -3.86
C ILE A 424 9.83 -8.26 -3.72
N VAL A 425 8.91 -9.07 -4.21
CA VAL A 425 9.05 -10.52 -4.27
C VAL A 425 8.76 -10.94 -5.70
N SER A 426 9.59 -11.80 -6.27
CA SER A 426 9.32 -12.39 -7.58
C SER A 426 9.20 -13.90 -7.48
N TYR A 427 8.20 -14.44 -8.17
CA TYR A 427 7.95 -15.86 -8.33
C TYR A 427 8.40 -16.24 -9.74
N HIS A 428 9.46 -17.03 -9.82
CA HIS A 428 10.08 -17.46 -11.07
C HIS A 428 9.63 -18.88 -11.39
N PHE A 429 9.12 -19.10 -12.59
CA PHE A 429 8.58 -20.37 -13.06
C PHE A 429 9.60 -21.01 -14.00
N TYR A 430 10.02 -22.22 -13.68
CA TYR A 430 11.06 -22.95 -14.39
C TYR A 430 10.56 -24.29 -14.92
N LYS A 431 11.01 -24.64 -16.13
CA LYS A 431 10.76 -25.94 -16.78
C LYS A 431 12.09 -26.60 -17.13
N LYS A 432 12.11 -27.93 -17.09
CA LYS A 432 13.19 -28.75 -17.62
C LYS A 432 13.28 -28.63 -19.14
#